data_AF-A0A9D1C4H6-F1
#
_entry.id   AF-A0A9D1C4H6-F1
#
_cell.length_a   1.000
_cell.length_b   1.000
_cell.length_c   1.000
_cell.angle_alpha   90.00
_cell.angle_beta   90.00
_cell.angle_gamma   90.00
#
_symmetry.space_group_name_H-M   'P 1'
#
loop_
_entity.id
_entity.type
_entity.pdbx_description
1 polymer ?
#
loop_
_entity_poly.entity_id
_entity_poly.type
_entity_poly.pdbx_seq_one_letter_code
_entity_poly.pdbx_strand_id
1 'polypeptide(L)'
;MFLIGETTKTVVNGKVSLPREYHLKRYTIYGKWKGKKKLYLSDSKKSLDFVAGRDTISHQVKIDSEDRIEVPKEYEGDKVEIKGCISTVELIFKNK
;
A
#
# COMPACT_ATOMS: atom_id res chain seq x y z
N MET A 1 -2.40 10.30 9.38
CA MET A 1 -1.58 10.52 8.16
C MET A 1 -2.17 11.60 7.23
N PHE A 2 -1.34 12.44 6.56
CA PHE A 2 -1.70 13.35 5.44
C PHE A 2 -0.65 13.20 4.32
N LEU A 3 -0.96 12.41 3.29
CA LEU A 3 -0.09 12.16 2.14
C LEU A 3 -0.75 12.63 0.85
N ILE A 4 -0.01 13.31 -0.02
CA ILE A 4 -0.49 13.76 -1.32
C ILE A 4 0.62 13.49 -2.33
N GLY A 5 0.26 12.90 -3.46
CA GLY A 5 1.20 12.59 -4.54
C GLY A 5 0.83 11.30 -5.26
N GLU A 6 1.37 11.15 -6.48
CA GLU A 6 1.22 9.94 -7.29
C GLU A 6 2.59 9.55 -7.86
N THR A 7 2.91 8.27 -7.80
CA THR A 7 4.07 7.71 -8.49
C THR A 7 3.74 6.32 -9.01
N THR A 8 4.50 5.87 -10.01
CA THR A 8 4.46 4.48 -10.47
C THR A 8 5.75 3.77 -10.08
N LYS A 9 5.61 2.53 -9.62
CA LYS A 9 6.73 1.63 -9.31
C LYS A 9 6.46 0.25 -9.91
N THR A 10 7.46 -0.62 -9.87
CA THR A 10 7.34 -2.01 -10.32
C THR A 10 7.57 -2.93 -9.13
N VAL A 11 6.82 -4.02 -9.07
CA VAL A 11 7.07 -5.09 -8.09
C VAL A 11 8.35 -5.81 -8.50
N VAL A 12 9.31 -5.89 -7.58
CA VAL A 12 10.59 -6.58 -7.78
C VAL A 12 10.86 -7.46 -6.56
N ASN A 13 11.11 -8.75 -6.78
CA ASN A 13 11.39 -9.74 -5.73
C ASN A 13 10.29 -9.80 -4.66
N GLY A 14 9.02 -9.75 -5.08
CA GLY A 14 7.86 -9.77 -4.20
C GLY A 14 7.73 -8.52 -3.33
N LYS A 15 8.36 -7.41 -3.72
CA LYS A 15 8.32 -6.15 -2.98
C LYS A 15 7.99 -4.97 -3.86
N VAL A 16 7.32 -3.97 -3.28
CA VAL A 16 7.11 -2.66 -3.92
C VAL A 16 7.70 -1.56 -3.05
N SER A 17 8.42 -0.63 -3.68
CA SER A 17 9.00 0.52 -2.98
C SER A 17 7.97 1.62 -2.81
N LEU A 18 7.84 2.15 -1.60
CA LEU A 18 6.95 3.27 -1.29
C LEU A 18 7.73 4.60 -1.35
N PRO A 19 7.04 5.72 -1.62
CA PRO A 19 7.65 7.05 -1.55
C PRO A 19 8.20 7.34 -0.16
N ARG A 20 9.47 7.76 -0.06
CA ARG A 20 10.15 8.02 1.22
C ARG A 20 9.59 9.24 1.93
N GLU A 21 9.11 10.21 1.15
CA GLU A 21 8.43 11.42 1.60
C GLU A 21 7.14 11.12 2.38
N TYR A 22 6.60 9.90 2.27
CA TYR A 22 5.43 9.50 3.04
C TYR A 22 5.75 9.14 4.50
N HIS A 23 7.03 8.98 4.86
CA HIS A 23 7.48 8.73 6.23
C HIS A 23 6.75 7.59 6.97
N LEU A 24 6.31 6.56 6.23
CA LEU A 24 5.42 5.51 6.72
C LEU A 24 6.01 4.69 7.88
N LYS A 25 7.34 4.56 7.95
CA LYS A 25 8.06 3.86 9.03
C LYS A 25 7.82 4.43 10.43
N ARG A 26 7.38 5.69 10.55
CA ARG A 26 7.08 6.31 11.85
C ARG A 26 5.80 5.78 12.48
N TYR A 27 5.02 5.00 11.75
CA TYR A 27 3.70 4.56 12.14
C TYR A 27 3.59 3.04 12.06
N THR A 28 2.71 2.47 12.88
CA THR A 28 2.21 1.12 12.64
C THR A 28 1.25 1.17 11.45
N ILE A 29 1.69 0.66 10.31
CA ILE A 29 0.89 0.65 9.09
C ILE A 29 0.11 -0.65 8.98
N TYR A 30 -1.16 -0.51 8.65
CA TYR A 30 -2.05 -1.61 8.30
C TYR A 30 -2.33 -1.59 6.80
N GLY A 31 -2.48 -2.78 6.23
CA GLY A 31 -2.84 -3.02 4.84
C GLY A 31 -4.21 -3.70 4.77
N LYS A 32 -5.01 -3.32 3.78
CA LYS A 32 -6.29 -3.94 3.50
C LYS A 32 -6.54 -4.02 2.00
N TRP A 33 -6.77 -5.24 1.51
CA TRP A 33 -7.05 -5.49 0.11
C TRP A 33 -8.52 -5.18 -0.21
N LYS A 34 -8.74 -4.57 -1.38
CA LYS A 34 -10.04 -4.39 -2.00
C LYS A 34 -10.03 -5.10 -3.34
N GLY A 35 -10.57 -6.32 -3.36
CA GLY A 35 -10.42 -7.22 -4.51
C GLY A 35 -8.96 -7.64 -4.73
N LYS A 36 -8.62 -8.02 -5.97
CA LYS A 36 -7.31 -8.58 -6.33
C LYS A 36 -6.28 -7.56 -6.85
N LYS A 37 -6.63 -6.28 -6.95
CA LYS A 37 -5.76 -5.28 -7.62
C LYS A 37 -5.53 -4.01 -6.84
N LYS A 38 -6.13 -3.88 -5.66
CA LYS A 38 -6.02 -2.68 -4.84
C LYS A 38 -5.67 -3.02 -3.41
N LEU A 39 -4.58 -2.43 -2.92
CA LEU A 39 -4.17 -2.47 -1.53
C LEU A 39 -4.22 -1.05 -0.98
N TYR A 40 -4.93 -0.87 0.14
CA TYR A 40 -4.94 0.36 0.88
C TYR A 40 -4.04 0.23 2.10
N LEU A 41 -3.22 1.25 2.36
CA LEU A 41 -2.40 1.37 3.55
C LEU A 41 -2.85 2.55 4.40
N SER A 42 -2.80 2.42 5.73
CA SER A 42 -3.07 3.51 6.65
C SER A 42 -2.51 3.21 8.04
N ASP A 43 -2.24 4.25 8.82
CA ASP A 43 -2.02 4.19 10.27
C ASP A 43 -3.33 3.93 11.05
N SER A 44 -4.49 4.01 10.39
CA SER A 44 -5.82 3.88 10.97
C SER A 44 -6.65 2.78 10.30
N LYS A 45 -7.03 1.75 11.09
CA LYS A 45 -7.96 0.70 10.63
C LYS A 45 -9.32 1.28 10.21
N LYS A 46 -9.79 2.33 10.90
CA LYS A 46 -11.05 3.01 10.57
C LYS A 46 -11.00 3.64 9.17
N SER A 47 -9.87 4.21 8.78
CA SER A 47 -9.68 4.77 7.44
C SER A 47 -9.67 3.68 6.38
N LEU A 48 -9.05 2.53 6.66
CA LEU A 48 -9.09 1.37 5.77
C LEU A 48 -10.49 0.82 5.60
N ASP A 49 -11.26 0.71 6.68
CA ASP A 49 -12.64 0.23 6.64
C ASP A 49 -13.54 1.15 5.81
N PHE A 50 -13.27 2.47 5.82
CA PHE A 50 -13.98 3.44 5.01
C PHE A 50 -13.71 3.26 3.50
N VAL A 51 -12.47 3.00 3.08
CA VAL A 51 -12.12 2.92 1.64
C VAL A 51 -12.23 1.51 1.05
N ALA A 52 -11.93 0.48 1.85
CA ALA A 52 -11.87 -0.92 1.43
C ALA A 52 -13.09 -1.76 1.85
N GLY A 53 -14.00 -1.19 2.64
CA GLY A 53 -15.15 -1.90 3.22
C GLY A 53 -14.80 -2.56 4.56
N ARG A 54 -15.79 -3.01 5.33
CA ARG A 54 -15.58 -3.63 6.66
C ARG A 54 -15.32 -5.12 6.60
N ASP A 55 -15.72 -5.77 5.51
CA ASP A 55 -15.79 -7.24 5.41
C ASP A 55 -14.44 -7.91 5.15
N THR A 56 -13.44 -7.16 4.67
CA THR A 56 -12.09 -7.72 4.46
C THR A 56 -11.20 -7.55 5.70
N ILE A 57 -10.26 -8.46 5.88
CA ILE A 57 -9.34 -8.43 7.04
C ILE A 57 -8.23 -7.41 6.79
N SER A 58 -7.98 -6.54 7.77
CA SER A 58 -6.77 -5.72 7.80
C SER A 58 -5.62 -6.52 8.41
N HIS A 59 -4.42 -6.39 7.85
CA HIS A 59 -3.20 -7.00 8.36
C HIS A 59 -2.16 -5.93 8.64
N GLN A 60 -1.24 -6.19 9.56
CA GLN A 60 -0.11 -5.29 9.78
C GLN A 60 0.89 -5.44 8.62
N VAL A 61 1.32 -4.31 8.05
CA VAL A 61 2.29 -4.28 6.96
C VAL A 61 3.67 -3.95 7.53
N LYS A 62 4.63 -4.80 7.21
CA LYS A 62 6.04 -4.55 7.56
C LYS A 62 6.68 -3.71 6.45
N ILE A 63 7.31 -2.62 6.85
CA ILE A 63 8.08 -1.75 5.95
C ILE A 63 9.55 -1.98 6.25
N ASP A 64 10.32 -2.41 5.26
CA ASP A 64 11.75 -2.68 5.44
C ASP A 64 12.60 -1.39 5.42
N SER A 65 13.91 -1.52 5.66
CA SER A 65 14.85 -0.40 5.71
C SER A 65 14.91 0.42 4.43
N GLU A 66 14.45 -0.11 3.29
CA GLU A 66 14.43 0.57 2.00
C GLU A 66 13.04 1.15 1.64
N ASP A 67 12.13 1.23 2.61
CA ASP A 67 10.75 1.73 2.45
C ASP A 67 9.92 0.84 1.51
N ARG A 68 10.19 -0.47 1.54
CA ARG A 68 9.46 -1.46 0.73
C ARG A 68 8.52 -2.27 1.57
N ILE A 69 7.44 -2.72 0.94
CA ILE A 69 6.50 -3.68 1.52
C ILE A 69 6.49 -4.96 0.71
N GLU A 70 6.22 -6.06 1.40
CA GLU A 70 6.01 -7.36 0.76
C GLU A 70 4.63 -7.41 0.11
N VAL A 71 4.58 -7.98 -1.07
CA VAL A 71 3.36 -8.25 -1.83
C VAL A 71 3.37 -9.70 -2.32
N PRO A 72 2.20 -10.33 -2.53
CA PRO A 72 2.13 -11.68 -3.07
C PRO A 72 2.91 -11.82 -4.39
N LYS A 73 3.57 -12.98 -4.57
CA LYS A 73 4.40 -13.27 -5.76
C LYS A 73 3.64 -13.20 -7.08
N GLU A 74 2.32 -13.31 -7.05
CA GLU A 74 1.46 -13.20 -8.24
C GLU A 74 1.55 -11.82 -8.92
N TYR A 75 1.96 -10.77 -8.19
CA TYR A 75 2.13 -9.42 -8.72
C TYR A 75 3.55 -9.14 -9.24
N GLU A 76 4.43 -10.14 -9.32
CA GLU A 76 5.83 -9.92 -9.70
C GLU A 76 5.96 -9.24 -11.09
N GLY A 77 6.64 -8.10 -11.09
CA GLY A 77 6.82 -7.25 -12.26
C GLY A 77 5.60 -6.42 -12.68
N ASP A 78 4.47 -6.48 -11.96
CA ASP A 78 3.35 -5.59 -12.21
C ASP A 78 3.76 -4.13 -11.98
N LYS A 79 3.15 -3.23 -12.75
CA LYS A 79 3.23 -1.80 -12.47
C LYS A 79 2.25 -1.47 -11.36
N VAL A 80 2.73 -0.76 -10.35
CA VAL A 80 1.94 -0.34 -9.19
C VAL A 80 1.86 1.17 -9.19
N GLU A 81 0.66 1.70 -9.34
CA GLU A 81 0.39 3.11 -9.11
C GLU A 81 0.16 3.33 -7.62
N ILE A 82 0.91 4.25 -7.04
CA ILE A 82 0.90 4.56 -5.62
C ILE A 82 0.39 5.98 -5.45
N LYS A 83 -0.75 6.15 -4.77
CA LYS A 83 -1.42 7.45 -4.57
C LYS A 83 -1.56 7.76 -3.10
N GLY A 84 -1.06 8.91 -2.66
CA GLY A 84 -1.33 9.46 -1.34
C GLY A 84 -2.68 10.15 -1.32
N CYS A 85 -3.60 9.67 -0.47
CA CYS A 85 -4.99 10.13 -0.38
C CYS A 85 -5.29 10.67 1.03
N ILE A 86 -4.44 11.57 1.52
CA ILE A 86 -4.47 12.17 2.86
C ILE A 86 -4.29 11.09 3.94
N SER A 87 -5.35 10.36 4.27
CA SER A 87 -5.38 9.39 5.37
C SER A 87 -5.02 7.98 4.96
N THR A 88 -4.88 7.73 3.67
CA THR A 88 -4.55 6.41 3.10
C THR A 88 -3.52 6.53 2.00
N VAL A 89 -2.83 5.42 1.72
CA VAL A 89 -2.10 5.20 0.48
C VAL A 89 -2.85 4.16 -0.31
N GLU A 90 -3.16 4.44 -1.58
CA GLU A 90 -3.74 3.47 -2.50
C GLU A 90 -2.64 2.92 -3.41
N LEU A 91 -2.52 1.60 -3.46
CA LEU A 91 -1.67 0.88 -4.40
C LEU A 91 -2.56 0.14 -5.39
N ILE A 92 -2.41 0.44 -6.67
CA ILE A 92 -3.18 -0.16 -7.76
C ILE A 92 -2.24 -0.99 -8.63
N PHE A 93 -2.42 -2.30 -8.61
CA PHE A 93 -1.62 -3.26 -9.37
C PHE A 93 -2.21 -3.40 -10.78
N LYS A 94 -1.42 -3.01 -11.78
CA LYS A 94 -1.72 -3.13 -13.20
C LYS A 94 -0.89 -4.27 -13.77
N ASN A 95 -1.58 -5.35 -14.13
CA ASN A 95 -0.99 -6.48 -14.84
C ASN A 95 -0.16 -5.99 -16.04
N LYS A 96 0.97 -6.67 -16.27
CA LYS A 96 1.73 -6.56 -17.52
C LYS A 96 0.87 -6.82 -18.76
#